data_AF-A0A7V6NAR6-F1
#
_entry.id   AF-A0A7V6NAR6-F1
#
_cell.length_a   1.000
_cell.length_b   1.000
_cell.length_c   1.000
_cell.angle_alpha   90.00
_cell.angle_beta   90.00
_cell.angle_gamma   90.00
#
_symmetry.space_group_name_H-M   'P 1'
#
loop_
_entity.id
_entity.type
_entity.pdbx_description
1 polymer ?
#
loop_
_entity_poly.entity_id
_entity_poly.type
_entity_poly.pdbx_seq_one_letter_code
_entity_poly.pdbx_strand_id
1 'polypeptide(L)'
;MFTLDEKHLDAAKKIAADHRKKRSCDTCYERGWIGVSEQNLLVLCTRCVDLDAAMVDWKEYVSGHEELKEHFSELFKEGEEELESEEHPAQAIYENKKSHPVGKTAHVPGPKRTGRAKKI
;
A
#
# COMPACT_ATOMS: atom_id res chain seq x y z
N MET A 1 7.73 25.67 10.55
CA MET A 1 7.40 24.34 10.00
C MET A 1 6.53 23.66 11.04
N PHE A 2 5.26 23.38 10.74
CA PHE A 2 4.39 22.66 11.66
C PHE A 2 4.81 21.18 11.70
N THR A 3 4.92 20.61 12.90
CA THR A 3 5.22 19.19 13.12
C THR A 3 4.06 18.59 13.89
N LEU A 4 3.49 17.50 13.38
CA LEU A 4 2.38 16.82 14.04
C LEU A 4 2.85 16.20 15.35
N ASP A 5 2.12 16.48 16.43
CA ASP A 5 2.37 15.87 17.74
C ASP A 5 2.18 14.35 17.69
N GLU A 6 2.99 13.63 18.48
CA GLU A 6 3.01 12.16 18.50
C GLU A 6 1.63 11.55 18.83
N LYS A 7 0.82 12.23 19.64
CA LYS A 7 -0.54 11.81 20.00
C LYS A 7 -1.45 11.68 18.78
N HIS A 8 -1.37 12.64 17.86
CA HIS A 8 -2.17 12.67 16.64
C HIS A 8 -1.63 11.70 15.60
N LEU A 9 -0.30 11.55 15.53
CA LEU A 9 0.35 10.55 14.70
C LEU A 9 -0.07 9.13 15.11
N ASP A 10 -0.20 8.84 16.41
CA ASP A 10 -0.68 7.54 16.88
C ASP A 10 -2.17 7.32 16.61
N ALA A 11 -2.99 8.38 16.64
CA ALA A 11 -4.38 8.30 16.19
C ALA A 11 -4.47 7.99 14.69
N ALA A 12 -3.67 8.65 13.86
CA ALA A 12 -3.59 8.38 12.42
C ALA A 12 -3.17 6.94 12.12
N LYS A 13 -2.20 6.39 12.87
CA LYS A 13 -1.78 4.98 12.74
C LYS A 13 -2.93 4.01 13.04
N LYS A 14 -3.76 4.29 14.04
CA LYS A 14 -4.92 3.45 14.37
C LYS A 14 -5.94 3.45 13.24
N ILE A 15 -6.31 4.64 12.75
CA ILE A 15 -7.21 4.79 11.60
C ILE A 15 -6.67 4.02 10.38
N ALA A 16 -5.38 4.15 10.09
CA ALA A 16 -4.74 3.40 9.01
C ALA A 16 -4.81 1.87 9.18
N ALA A 17 -4.73 1.37 10.42
CA ALA A 17 -4.81 -0.06 10.72
C ALA A 17 -6.24 -0.61 10.61
N ASP A 18 -7.23 0.20 10.98
CA ASP A 18 -8.65 -0.15 10.98
C ASP A 18 -9.22 -0.18 9.55
N HIS A 19 -8.80 0.74 8.69
CA HIS A 19 -9.23 0.82 7.28
C HIS A 19 -8.43 -0.07 6.32
N ARG A 20 -7.76 -1.11 6.82
CA ARG A 20 -7.04 -2.05 5.95
C ARG A 20 -8.00 -2.99 5.24
N LYS A 21 -7.98 -2.95 3.90
CA LYS A 21 -8.64 -3.91 3.02
C LYS A 21 -7.87 -5.23 2.92
N LYS A 22 -6.54 -5.18 3.01
CA LYS A 22 -5.66 -6.33 2.80
C LYS A 22 -4.89 -6.71 4.06
N ARG A 23 -4.85 -8.01 4.35
CA ARG A 23 -4.20 -8.58 5.54
C ARG A 23 -2.67 -8.64 5.44
N SER A 24 -2.11 -8.92 4.26
CA SER A 24 -0.66 -9.05 4.06
C SER A 24 -0.13 -8.21 2.90
N CYS A 25 0.98 -7.50 3.12
CA CYS A 25 1.60 -6.64 2.13
C CYS A 25 3.09 -6.50 2.40
N ASP A 26 3.90 -6.69 1.35
CA ASP A 26 5.36 -6.56 1.42
C ASP A 26 5.81 -5.10 1.50
N THR A 27 4.96 -4.15 1.07
CA THR A 27 5.29 -2.71 1.07
C THR A 27 5.11 -2.09 2.45
N CYS A 28 3.97 -2.34 3.10
CA CYS A 28 3.69 -1.78 4.43
C CYS A 28 3.93 -2.77 5.57
N TYR A 29 4.39 -4.00 5.27
CA TYR A 29 4.62 -5.07 6.25
C TYR A 29 3.45 -5.25 7.21
N GLU A 30 2.25 -5.32 6.65
CA GLU A 30 0.98 -5.47 7.39
C GLU A 30 0.60 -4.29 8.28
N ARG A 31 1.38 -3.20 8.33
CA ARG A 31 1.08 -2.04 9.18
C ARG A 31 -0.07 -1.19 8.63
N GLY A 32 -0.14 -1.03 7.30
CA GLY A 32 -1.11 -0.16 6.63
C GLY A 32 -0.55 1.19 6.18
N TRP A 33 0.63 1.58 6.69
CA TRP A 33 1.36 2.77 6.27
C TRP A 33 2.81 2.40 5.90
N ILE A 34 3.46 3.26 5.11
CA ILE A 34 4.83 3.05 4.61
C ILE A 34 5.83 3.72 5.55
N GLY A 35 5.49 4.90 6.06
CA GLY A 35 6.37 5.69 6.90
C GLY A 35 5.71 6.98 7.37
N VAL A 36 6.55 7.88 7.84
CA VAL A 36 6.16 9.20 8.33
C VAL A 36 7.02 10.23 7.60
N SER A 37 6.44 11.37 7.20
CA SER A 37 7.17 12.48 6.60
C SER A 37 7.98 13.28 7.64
N GLU A 38 8.77 14.25 7.17
CA GLU A 38 9.54 15.16 8.04
C GLU A 38 8.66 15.99 8.99
N GLN A 39 7.37 16.13 8.68
CA GLN A 39 6.39 16.86 9.49
C GLN A 39 5.59 15.96 10.42
N ASN A 40 6.02 14.72 10.64
CA ASN A 40 5.26 13.72 11.37
C ASN A 40 3.90 13.35 10.72
N LEU A 41 3.76 13.49 9.40
CA LEU A 41 2.54 13.08 8.69
C LEU A 41 2.64 11.63 8.24
N LEU A 42 1.58 10.85 8.49
CA LEU A 42 1.56 9.42 8.15
C LEU A 42 1.36 9.22 6.64
N VAL A 43 2.25 8.45 6.01
CA VAL A 43 2.13 8.09 4.58
C VAL A 43 1.43 6.73 4.47
N LEU A 44 0.16 6.74 4.07
CA LEU A 44 -0.67 5.55 3.94
C LEU A 44 -0.22 4.67 2.76
N CYS A 45 -0.49 3.36 2.87
CA CYS A 45 -0.28 2.42 1.78
C CYS A 45 -1.50 2.39 0.85
N THR A 46 -1.37 2.97 -0.34
CA THR A 46 -2.43 3.05 -1.38
C THR A 46 -3.00 1.70 -1.82
N ARG A 47 -2.26 0.61 -1.58
CA ARG A 47 -2.67 -0.75 -1.99
C ARG A 47 -3.43 -1.51 -0.91
N CYS A 48 -3.33 -1.09 0.35
CA CYS A 48 -3.78 -1.89 1.49
C CYS A 48 -4.79 -1.17 2.36
N VAL A 49 -4.78 0.15 2.35
CA VAL A 49 -5.71 0.99 3.12
C VAL A 49 -6.71 1.63 2.17
N ASP A 50 -7.95 1.73 2.62
CA ASP A 50 -8.93 2.57 1.95
C ASP A 50 -8.58 4.04 2.18
N LEU A 51 -8.02 4.71 1.18
CA LEU A 51 -7.64 6.12 1.30
C LEU A 51 -8.87 6.98 1.59
N ASP A 52 -9.97 6.75 0.89
CA ASP A 52 -11.17 7.58 1.03
C ASP A 52 -11.77 7.43 2.43
N ALA A 53 -11.96 6.19 2.91
CA ALA A 53 -12.51 5.95 4.24
C ALA A 53 -11.56 6.43 5.35
N ALA A 54 -10.25 6.18 5.23
CA ALA A 54 -9.27 6.65 6.20
C ALA A 54 -9.21 8.18 6.26
N MET A 55 -9.36 8.87 5.12
CA MET A 55 -9.38 10.33 5.07
C MET A 55 -10.65 10.91 5.69
N VAL A 56 -11.81 10.27 5.55
CA VAL A 56 -13.05 10.69 6.21
C VAL A 56 -12.90 10.62 7.74
N ASP A 57 -12.44 9.50 8.26
CA ASP A 57 -12.24 9.33 9.70
C ASP A 57 -11.14 10.26 10.25
N TRP A 58 -10.09 10.49 9.46
CA TRP A 58 -9.06 11.46 9.82
C TRP A 58 -9.60 12.89 9.88
N LYS A 59 -10.46 13.28 8.92
CA LYS A 59 -11.13 14.58 8.94
C LYS A 59 -12.03 14.75 10.15
N GLU A 60 -12.78 13.72 10.51
CA GLU A 60 -13.61 13.72 11.72
C GLU A 60 -12.74 13.91 12.97
N TYR A 61 -11.63 13.19 13.07
CA TYR A 61 -10.67 13.34 14.17
C TYR A 61 -10.08 14.75 14.25
N VAL A 62 -9.61 15.30 13.12
CA VAL A 62 -9.05 16.67 13.05
C VAL A 62 -10.11 17.72 13.41
N SER A 63 -11.37 17.53 13.03
CA SER A 63 -12.46 18.46 13.32
C SER A 63 -12.73 18.62 14.82
N GLY A 64 -12.43 17.58 15.63
CA GLY A 64 -12.54 17.59 17.09
C GLY A 64 -11.32 18.18 17.82
N HIS A 65 -10.25 18.52 17.11
CA HIS A 65 -9.02 19.06 17.68
C HIS A 65 -8.75 20.48 17.13
N GLU A 66 -9.10 21.50 17.92
CA GLU A 66 -8.94 22.92 17.55
C GLU A 66 -7.50 23.27 17.13
N GLU A 67 -6.50 22.70 17.80
CA GLU A 67 -5.07 22.90 17.51
C GLU A 67 -4.69 22.44 16.08
N LEU A 68 -5.28 21.33 15.62
CA LEU A 68 -5.07 20.86 14.25
C LEU A 68 -5.89 21.68 13.27
N LYS A 69 -7.07 22.12 13.66
CA LYS A 69 -7.97 22.86 12.78
C LYS A 69 -7.33 24.17 12.31
N GLU A 70 -6.58 24.88 13.16
CA GLU A 70 -5.90 26.11 12.74
C GLU A 70 -4.84 25.85 11.66
N HIS A 71 -4.02 24.81 11.82
CA HIS A 71 -2.94 24.48 10.90
C HIS A 71 -3.40 23.78 9.62
N PHE A 72 -4.45 22.98 9.68
CA PHE A 72 -5.03 22.32 8.52
C PHE A 72 -6.14 23.16 7.86
N SER A 73 -6.58 24.28 8.46
CA SER A 73 -7.65 25.12 7.89
C SER A 73 -7.33 25.68 6.51
N GLU A 74 -6.05 25.95 6.21
CA GLU A 74 -5.60 26.35 4.87
C GLU A 74 -5.76 25.20 3.87
N LEU A 75 -5.35 23.98 4.23
CA LEU A 75 -5.58 22.76 3.44
C LEU A 75 -7.08 22.45 3.22
N PHE A 76 -7.95 22.87 4.14
CA PHE A 76 -9.39 22.69 4.02
C PHE A 76 -10.09 23.80 3.22
N LYS A 77 -9.52 25.00 3.12
CA LYS A 77 -10.09 26.11 2.33
C LYS A 77 -9.73 26.04 0.85
N GLU A 78 -8.67 25.33 0.48
CA GLU A 78 -8.21 25.22 -0.92
C GLU A 78 -8.77 23.97 -1.65
N GLY A 79 -9.44 23.06 -0.94
CA GLY A 79 -9.86 21.74 -1.46
C GLY A 79 -11.25 21.64 -2.10
N GLU A 80 -11.92 22.76 -2.44
CA GLU A 80 -13.18 22.70 -3.20
C GLU A 80 -12.96 22.81 -4.73
N GLU A 81 -11.74 23.12 -5.20
CA GLU A 81 -11.38 23.20 -6.62
C GLU A 81 -10.15 22.33 -6.96
N GLU A 82 -10.18 21.02 -6.71
CA GLU A 82 -9.29 20.10 -7.46
C GLU A 82 -9.87 18.68 -7.55
N LEU A 83 -11.06 18.59 -8.15
CA LEU A 83 -11.50 17.39 -8.85
C LEU A 83 -10.95 17.46 -10.29
N GLU A 84 -9.64 17.45 -10.45
CA GLU A 84 -9.02 17.31 -11.78
C GLU A 84 -7.91 16.26 -11.71
N SER A 85 -8.33 15.00 -11.90
CA SER A 85 -7.59 13.99 -12.66
C SER A 85 -6.07 13.91 -12.45
N GLU A 86 -5.63 13.24 -11.38
CA GLU A 86 -4.36 12.50 -11.46
C GLU A 86 -4.62 11.15 -12.12
N GLU A 87 -4.72 11.15 -13.45
CA GLU A 87 -4.50 9.97 -14.27
C GLU A 87 -3.07 9.50 -14.02
N HIS A 88 -2.90 8.53 -13.11
CA HIS A 88 -1.68 7.75 -12.93
C HIS A 88 -1.13 7.30 -14.32
N PRO A 89 -0.03 7.86 -14.85
CA PRO A 89 0.49 7.44 -16.16
C PRO A 89 1.28 6.12 -16.09
N ALA A 90 1.02 5.28 -15.08
CA ALA A 90 1.80 4.07 -14.82
C ALA A 90 1.08 2.75 -15.17
N GLN A 91 -0.17 2.78 -15.61
CA GLN A 91 -0.93 1.53 -15.87
C GLN A 91 -0.92 1.04 -17.32
N ALA A 92 -0.26 1.75 -18.25
CA ALA A 92 -0.27 1.41 -19.68
C ALA A 92 0.95 0.58 -20.18
N ILE A 93 1.66 -0.16 -19.32
CA ILE A 93 2.86 -0.93 -19.76
C ILE A 93 2.78 -2.46 -19.51
N TYR A 94 1.80 -2.99 -18.77
CA TYR A 94 1.69 -4.44 -18.53
C TYR A 94 0.64 -5.18 -19.40
N GLU A 95 0.32 -4.69 -20.58
CA GLU A 95 -0.31 -5.55 -21.61
C GLU A 95 0.65 -5.81 -22.76
N ASN A 96 1.76 -6.50 -22.46
CA ASN A 96 2.55 -7.17 -23.47
C ASN A 96 2.68 -8.66 -23.14
N LYS A 97 1.74 -9.43 -23.70
CA LYS A 97 1.97 -10.77 -24.27
C LYS A 97 2.51 -11.83 -23.31
N LYS A 98 1.62 -12.46 -22.55
CA LYS A 98 1.77 -13.90 -22.23
C LYS A 98 1.40 -14.74 -23.46
N SER A 99 2.19 -14.64 -24.52
CA SER A 99 2.31 -15.74 -25.48
C SER A 99 3.37 -16.68 -24.91
N HIS A 100 2.99 -17.57 -24.00
CA HIS A 100 3.82 -18.73 -23.71
C HIS A 100 3.78 -19.61 -24.96
N PRO A 101 4.88 -19.83 -25.71
CA PRO A 101 4.95 -21.03 -26.50
C PRO A 101 4.93 -22.17 -25.48
N VAL A 102 3.84 -22.94 -25.47
CA VAL A 102 3.81 -24.26 -24.82
C VAL A 102 4.77 -25.14 -25.61
N GLY A 103 6.07 -24.99 -25.32
CA GLY A 103 7.10 -25.92 -25.71
C GLY A 103 6.77 -27.21 -25.00
N LYS A 104 6.14 -28.14 -25.72
CA LYS A 104 5.99 -29.53 -25.29
C LYS A 104 7.41 -30.06 -25.08
N THR A 105 7.89 -30.04 -23.84
CA THR A 105 9.09 -30.79 -23.49
C THR A 105 8.71 -32.26 -23.58
N ALA A 106 9.07 -32.90 -24.69
CA ALA A 106 9.00 -34.33 -24.80
C ALA A 106 9.85 -34.92 -23.66
N HIS A 107 9.20 -35.55 -22.69
CA HIS A 107 9.89 -36.32 -21.66
C HIS A 107 10.58 -37.49 -22.35
N VAL A 108 11.89 -37.38 -22.58
CA VAL A 108 12.73 -38.50 -23.00
C VAL A 108 13.16 -39.22 -21.73
N PRO A 109 12.71 -40.46 -21.47
CA PRO A 109 13.19 -41.21 -20.33
C PRO A 109 14.65 -41.59 -20.60
N GLY A 110 15.58 -40.93 -19.91
CA GLY A 110 16.98 -41.35 -19.87
C GLY A 110 17.11 -42.74 -19.24
N PRO A 111 18.17 -43.51 -19.59
CA PRO A 111 18.32 -44.88 -19.11
C PRO A 111 18.41 -44.91 -17.59
N LYS A 112 17.51 -45.69 -16.97
CA LYS A 112 17.47 -45.92 -15.53
C LYS A 112 18.84 -46.40 -15.06
N ARG A 113 19.48 -45.65 -14.15
CA ARG A 113 20.68 -46.11 -13.42
C ARG A 113 20.35 -47.45 -12.76
N THR A 114 20.86 -48.54 -13.31
CA THR A 114 20.75 -49.86 -12.72
C THR A 114 21.42 -49.82 -11.36
N GLY A 115 20.64 -50.08 -10.32
CA GLY A 115 21.09 -50.11 -8.94
C GLY A 115 22.27 -51.07 -8.76
N ARG A 116 23.20 -50.63 -7.91
CA ARG A 116 24.37 -51.36 -7.41
C ARG A 116 23.97 -52.79 -7.01
N ALA A 117 24.44 -53.79 -7.75
CA ALA A 117 24.29 -55.19 -7.40
C ALA A 117 25.00 -55.45 -6.06
N LYS A 118 24.25 -55.96 -5.08
CA LYS A 118 24.79 -56.44 -3.80
C LYS A 118 25.32 -57.85 -4.06
N LYS A 119 26.65 -58.03 -4.08
CA LYS A 119 27.25 -59.38 -4.11
C LYS A 119 27.03 -60.03 -2.74
N ILE A 120 26.48 -61.25 -2.75
CA ILE A 120 26.53 -62.23 -1.66
C ILE A 120 27.96 -62.75 -1.57
#